data_AF-A0A2U3EML6-F1
#
_entry.id   AF-A0A2U3EML6-F1
#
_cell.length_a   1.000
_cell.length_b   1.000
_cell.length_c   1.000
_cell.angle_alpha   90.00
_cell.angle_beta   90.00
_cell.angle_gamma   90.00
#
_symmetry.space_group_name_H-M   'P 1'
#
loop_
_entity.id
_entity.type
_entity.pdbx_description
1 polymer ?
#
loop_
_entity_poly.entity_id
_entity_poly.type
_entity_poly.pdbx_seq_one_letter_code
_entity_poly.pdbx_strand_id
1 'polypeptide(L)'
;MSNNSSSPPHDDRTNSTAIPAFTPSRVQSILTSRNQHPPPFLSLFYLNTATIYCAAITDSLDAMQTQVLPSRALTDDEIGALADHMGATTSIVLASRPAILATTLLLAWRGRATFRFPFWQPKWVKTSQDVFPSIAQPWLRDEKTARLAWHASRVVTYGVLCYLAVPFPLVTYAHVRGTQGIASDPRLQEIFAESVQYKEEMKKLRLR
;
A
#
# COMPACT_ATOMS: atom_id res chain seq x y z
N MET A 1 -65.01 -11.34 -21.10
CA MET A 1 -64.05 -12.08 -20.25
C MET A 1 -62.78 -11.25 -20.18
N SER A 2 -62.67 -10.37 -19.17
CA SER A 2 -61.44 -9.60 -18.89
C SER A 2 -60.87 -10.10 -17.58
N ASN A 3 -59.70 -10.72 -17.63
CA ASN A 3 -58.97 -11.19 -16.46
C ASN A 3 -58.29 -10.01 -15.77
N ASN A 4 -58.79 -9.67 -14.58
CA ASN A 4 -58.16 -8.75 -13.65
C ASN A 4 -57.11 -9.54 -12.85
N SER A 5 -55.83 -9.42 -13.21
CA SER A 5 -54.71 -10.01 -12.44
C SER A 5 -54.03 -8.90 -11.64
N SER A 6 -54.53 -8.66 -10.44
CA SER A 6 -53.87 -7.84 -9.43
C SER A 6 -52.61 -8.58 -8.97
N SER A 7 -51.44 -8.09 -9.35
CA SER A 7 -50.16 -8.55 -8.80
C SER A 7 -50.03 -8.07 -7.35
N PRO A 8 -49.52 -8.89 -6.42
CA PRO A 8 -49.35 -8.48 -5.03
C PRO A 8 -48.21 -7.45 -4.91
N PRO A 9 -48.25 -6.54 -3.92
CA PRO A 9 -47.17 -5.59 -3.72
C PRO A 9 -45.91 -6.35 -3.31
N HIS A 10 -44.81 -6.10 -4.04
CA HIS A 10 -43.49 -6.53 -3.64
C HIS A 10 -43.16 -5.90 -2.27
N ASP A 11 -43.22 -6.70 -1.22
CA ASP A 11 -42.70 -6.37 0.10
C ASP A 11 -41.16 -6.27 0.01
N ASP A 12 -40.67 -5.08 -0.33
CA ASP A 12 -39.24 -4.72 -0.38
C ASP A 12 -38.62 -4.54 1.03
N ARG A 13 -39.16 -5.22 2.04
CA ARG A 13 -38.79 -5.04 3.46
C ARG A 13 -37.77 -6.03 4.00
N THR A 14 -37.12 -6.83 3.16
CA THR A 14 -36.27 -7.95 3.62
C THR A 14 -34.77 -7.83 3.33
N ASN A 15 -34.24 -6.66 2.93
CA ASN A 15 -32.79 -6.50 2.69
C ASN A 15 -32.13 -5.29 3.38
N SER A 16 -32.67 -4.79 4.50
CA SER A 16 -32.17 -3.56 5.15
C SER A 16 -31.43 -3.80 6.48
N THR A 17 -30.61 -4.85 6.56
CA THR A 17 -29.76 -5.11 7.75
C THR A 17 -28.32 -5.46 7.39
N ALA A 18 -28.00 -5.61 6.11
CA ALA A 18 -26.62 -5.73 5.68
C ALA A 18 -26.03 -4.32 5.51
N ILE A 19 -25.03 -4.01 6.33
CA ILE A 19 -24.15 -2.87 6.06
C ILE A 19 -23.64 -3.03 4.61
N PRO A 20 -23.85 -2.04 3.72
CA PRO A 20 -23.51 -2.20 2.33
C PRO A 20 -21.99 -2.38 2.21
N ALA A 21 -21.57 -3.51 1.61
CA ALA A 21 -20.16 -3.74 1.30
C ALA A 21 -19.63 -2.61 0.41
N PHE A 22 -18.42 -2.12 0.72
CA PHE A 22 -17.77 -1.11 -0.12
C PHE A 22 -17.41 -1.72 -1.45
N THR A 23 -18.14 -1.36 -2.51
CA THR A 23 -17.76 -1.75 -3.85
C THR A 23 -16.64 -0.84 -4.36
N PRO A 24 -15.63 -1.39 -5.07
CA PRO A 24 -14.58 -0.58 -5.68
C PRO A 24 -15.11 0.54 -6.60
N SER A 25 -16.28 0.33 -7.22
CA SER A 25 -16.95 1.34 -8.05
C SER A 25 -17.48 2.53 -7.26
N ARG A 26 -18.05 2.30 -6.06
CA ARG A 26 -18.49 3.38 -5.16
C ARG A 26 -17.30 4.17 -4.63
N VAL A 27 -16.22 3.49 -4.26
CA VAL A 27 -15.00 4.17 -3.81
C VAL A 27 -14.40 4.99 -4.95
N GLN A 28 -14.33 4.42 -6.16
CA GLN A 28 -13.84 5.13 -7.35
C GLN A 28 -14.64 6.41 -7.66
N SER A 29 -15.97 6.38 -7.55
CA SER A 29 -16.79 7.56 -7.82
C SER A 29 -16.55 8.68 -6.80
N ILE A 30 -16.40 8.31 -5.51
CA ILE A 30 -16.07 9.26 -4.42
C ILE A 30 -14.66 9.85 -4.60
N LEU A 31 -13.68 9.02 -4.97
CA LEU A 31 -12.32 9.50 -5.24
C LEU A 31 -12.29 10.46 -6.44
N THR A 32 -13.05 10.13 -7.49
CA THR A 32 -13.13 10.95 -8.70
C THR A 32 -13.83 12.29 -8.43
N SER A 33 -14.91 12.31 -7.67
CA SER A 33 -15.61 13.55 -7.30
C SER A 33 -14.75 14.48 -6.44
N ARG A 34 -13.82 13.90 -5.67
CA ARG A 34 -12.87 14.63 -4.81
C ARG A 34 -11.53 14.95 -5.49
N ASN A 35 -11.40 14.72 -6.80
CA ASN A 35 -10.17 14.92 -7.57
C ASN A 35 -8.95 14.20 -6.96
N GLN A 36 -9.18 13.03 -6.40
CA GLN A 36 -8.14 12.22 -5.79
C GLN A 36 -7.56 11.24 -6.79
N HIS A 37 -6.31 11.49 -7.14
CA HIS A 37 -5.57 10.65 -8.05
C HIS A 37 -4.20 10.35 -7.48
N PRO A 38 -3.69 9.11 -7.67
CA PRO A 38 -2.33 8.81 -7.29
C PRO A 38 -1.38 9.75 -8.07
N PRO A 39 -0.29 10.22 -7.45
CA PRO A 39 0.70 11.05 -8.13
C PRO A 39 1.16 10.43 -9.47
N PRO A 40 1.19 11.19 -10.59
CA PRO A 40 1.44 10.62 -11.92
C PRO A 40 2.75 9.84 -12.02
N PHE A 41 3.79 10.25 -11.30
CA PHE A 41 5.08 9.57 -11.32
C PHE A 41 5.02 8.13 -10.80
N LEU A 42 4.02 7.77 -9.97
CA LEU A 42 3.86 6.41 -9.48
C LEU A 42 3.47 5.45 -10.61
N SER A 43 2.82 5.91 -11.68
CA SER A 43 2.50 5.08 -12.86
C SER A 43 3.73 4.43 -13.51
N LEU A 44 4.92 5.02 -13.34
CA LEU A 44 6.17 4.46 -13.84
C LEU A 44 6.63 3.21 -13.07
N PHE A 45 6.16 3.03 -11.83
CA PHE A 45 6.60 1.96 -10.92
C PHE A 45 5.53 0.88 -10.69
N TYR A 46 4.32 1.11 -11.19
CA TYR A 46 3.18 0.22 -11.03
C TYR A 46 2.39 0.15 -12.34
N LEU A 47 2.21 -1.07 -12.88
CA LEU A 47 1.46 -1.29 -14.12
C LEU A 47 0.02 -0.74 -14.06
N ASN A 48 -0.62 -0.78 -12.89
CA ASN A 48 -1.96 -0.25 -12.70
C ASN A 48 -2.07 0.48 -11.35
N THR A 49 -1.58 1.71 -11.31
CA THR A 49 -1.52 2.51 -10.07
C THR A 49 -2.93 2.85 -9.56
N ALA A 50 -3.86 3.19 -10.44
CA ALA A 50 -5.22 3.55 -10.06
C ALA A 50 -5.95 2.38 -9.39
N THR A 51 -5.87 1.17 -9.96
CA THR A 51 -6.51 0.00 -9.34
C THR A 51 -5.89 -0.37 -8.01
N ILE A 52 -4.55 -0.33 -7.87
CA ILE A 52 -3.89 -0.61 -6.59
C ILE A 52 -4.28 0.43 -5.54
N TYR A 53 -4.32 1.69 -5.93
CA TYR A 53 -4.70 2.80 -5.05
C TYR A 53 -6.14 2.65 -4.55
N CYS A 54 -7.08 2.38 -5.46
CA CYS A 54 -8.50 2.22 -5.11
C CYS A 54 -8.77 0.94 -4.31
N ALA A 55 -8.09 -0.17 -4.63
CA ALA A 55 -8.19 -1.40 -3.85
C ALA A 55 -7.70 -1.17 -2.42
N ALA A 56 -6.54 -0.54 -2.22
CA ALA A 56 -6.00 -0.26 -0.89
C ALA A 56 -6.94 0.61 -0.04
N ILE A 57 -7.55 1.63 -0.64
CA ILE A 57 -8.54 2.48 0.05
C ILE A 57 -9.80 1.69 0.37
N THR A 58 -10.30 0.87 -0.57
CA THR A 58 -11.49 0.04 -0.37
C THR A 58 -11.30 -0.96 0.77
N ASP A 59 -10.18 -1.68 0.78
CA ASP A 59 -9.85 -2.64 1.84
C ASP A 59 -9.77 -1.96 3.21
N SER A 60 -9.25 -0.73 3.24
CA SER A 60 -9.10 0.01 4.48
C SER A 60 -10.43 0.60 4.98
N LEU A 61 -11.32 1.03 4.08
CA LEU A 61 -12.69 1.43 4.40
C LEU A 61 -13.52 0.24 4.92
N ASP A 62 -13.39 -0.92 4.28
CA ASP A 62 -14.03 -2.16 4.73
C ASP A 62 -13.53 -2.60 6.11
N ALA A 63 -12.22 -2.49 6.36
CA ALA A 63 -11.65 -2.73 7.68
C ALA A 63 -12.20 -1.76 8.75
N MET A 64 -12.34 -0.47 8.43
CA MET A 64 -12.95 0.50 9.35
C MET A 64 -14.41 0.16 9.67
N GLN A 65 -15.18 -0.19 8.65
CA GLN A 65 -16.59 -0.55 8.80
C GLN A 65 -16.78 -1.83 9.61
N THR A 66 -15.93 -2.85 9.40
CA THR A 66 -16.07 -4.15 10.06
C THR A 66 -15.46 -4.17 11.46
N GLN A 67 -14.35 -3.46 11.69
CA GLN A 67 -13.58 -3.54 12.94
C GLN A 67 -13.83 -2.37 13.89
N VAL A 68 -14.14 -1.18 13.37
CA VAL A 68 -14.32 0.03 14.18
C VAL A 68 -15.80 0.32 14.38
N LEU A 69 -16.60 0.38 13.32
CA LEU A 69 -18.02 0.74 13.43
C LEU A 69 -18.97 -0.33 12.86
N PRO A 70 -19.08 -1.50 13.50
CA PRO A 70 -20.01 -2.55 13.06
C PRO A 70 -21.48 -2.23 13.35
N SER A 71 -21.77 -1.15 14.08
CA SER A 71 -23.13 -0.76 14.49
C SER A 71 -23.97 -0.16 13.37
N ARG A 72 -23.36 0.60 12.44
CA ARG A 72 -24.04 1.27 11.34
C ARG A 72 -23.15 1.44 10.11
N ALA A 73 -23.77 1.70 8.96
CA ALA A 73 -23.04 2.07 7.75
C ALA A 73 -22.35 3.44 7.89
N LEU A 74 -21.16 3.58 7.29
CA LEU A 74 -20.49 4.88 7.17
C LEU A 74 -21.27 5.82 6.25
N THR A 75 -21.34 7.09 6.64
CA THR A 75 -21.94 8.18 5.86
C THR A 75 -21.00 8.63 4.74
N ASP A 76 -21.53 9.30 3.72
CA ASP A 76 -20.72 9.75 2.57
C ASP A 76 -19.64 10.78 2.98
N ASP A 77 -19.89 11.58 4.02
CA ASP A 77 -18.90 12.52 4.57
C ASP A 77 -17.77 11.80 5.30
N GLU A 78 -18.08 10.77 6.07
CA GLU A 78 -17.11 9.91 6.76
C GLU A 78 -16.26 9.12 5.76
N ILE A 79 -16.89 8.55 4.74
CA ILE A 79 -16.19 7.84 3.66
C ILE A 79 -15.24 8.79 2.93
N GLY A 80 -15.69 10.02 2.66
CA GLY A 80 -14.87 11.05 2.05
C GLY A 80 -13.65 11.41 2.89
N ALA A 81 -13.85 11.67 4.18
CA ALA A 81 -12.75 12.00 5.11
C ALA A 81 -11.76 10.83 5.27
N LEU A 82 -12.26 9.60 5.40
CA LEU A 82 -11.40 8.41 5.46
C LEU A 82 -10.61 8.23 4.16
N ALA A 83 -11.25 8.38 3.00
CA ALA A 83 -10.58 8.32 1.71
C ALA A 83 -9.48 9.39 1.57
N ASP A 84 -9.69 10.61 2.10
CA ASP A 84 -8.69 11.69 2.16
C ASP A 84 -7.42 11.24 2.91
N HIS A 85 -7.56 10.74 4.14
CA HIS A 85 -6.40 10.30 4.93
C HIS A 85 -5.76 9.02 4.39
N MET A 86 -6.57 8.07 3.92
CA MET A 86 -6.10 6.80 3.37
C MET A 86 -5.40 6.96 2.03
N GLY A 87 -5.90 7.84 1.17
CA GLY A 87 -5.26 8.18 -0.10
C GLY A 87 -3.90 8.83 0.09
N ALA A 88 -3.80 9.75 1.06
CA ALA A 88 -2.55 10.39 1.43
C ALA A 88 -1.53 9.38 2.01
N THR A 89 -2.01 8.42 2.82
CA THR A 89 -1.20 7.32 3.39
C THR A 89 -0.71 6.38 2.28
N THR A 90 -1.62 5.94 1.41
CA THR A 90 -1.35 5.02 0.30
C THR A 90 -0.33 5.63 -0.66
N SER A 91 -0.41 6.92 -0.94
CA SER A 91 0.57 7.62 -1.79
C SER A 91 1.99 7.55 -1.24
N ILE A 92 2.17 7.69 0.09
CA ILE A 92 3.48 7.57 0.75
C ILE A 92 3.97 6.12 0.68
N VAL A 93 3.10 5.15 0.96
CA VAL A 93 3.45 3.72 0.88
C VAL A 93 3.89 3.35 -0.54
N LEU A 94 3.14 3.79 -1.55
CA LEU A 94 3.47 3.51 -2.95
C LEU A 94 4.78 4.17 -3.38
N ALA A 95 5.15 5.32 -2.79
CA ALA A 95 6.43 5.97 -3.02
C ALA A 95 7.64 5.16 -2.49
N SER A 96 7.42 4.07 -1.75
CA SER A 96 8.50 3.17 -1.29
C SER A 96 9.26 2.54 -2.45
N ARG A 97 8.59 2.12 -3.53
CA ARG A 97 9.28 1.53 -4.71
C ARG A 97 10.25 2.48 -5.40
N PRO A 98 9.86 3.71 -5.77
CA PRO A 98 10.81 4.69 -6.30
C PRO A 98 11.94 4.98 -5.30
N ALA A 99 11.63 5.09 -4.00
CA ALA A 99 12.64 5.33 -2.98
C ALA A 99 13.67 4.18 -2.88
N ILE A 100 13.22 2.92 -2.94
CA ILE A 100 14.10 1.74 -2.98
C ILE A 100 15.02 1.81 -4.19
N LEU A 101 14.47 2.04 -5.38
CA LEU A 101 15.25 2.10 -6.62
C LEU A 101 16.26 3.24 -6.59
N ALA A 102 15.84 4.45 -6.21
CA ALA A 102 16.71 5.60 -6.09
C ALA A 102 17.86 5.36 -5.11
N THR A 103 17.55 4.81 -3.93
CA THR A 103 18.56 4.51 -2.89
C THR A 103 19.52 3.41 -3.35
N THR A 104 19.01 2.37 -4.01
CA THR A 104 19.81 1.28 -4.57
C THR A 104 20.80 1.80 -5.61
N LEU A 105 20.33 2.61 -6.56
CA LEU A 105 21.16 3.19 -7.60
C LEU A 105 22.18 4.15 -7.01
N LEU A 106 21.79 4.98 -6.04
CA LEU A 106 22.69 5.91 -5.34
C LEU A 106 23.83 5.16 -4.65
N LEU A 107 23.52 4.12 -3.87
CA LEU A 107 24.53 3.32 -3.16
C LEU A 107 25.42 2.54 -4.12
N ALA A 108 24.84 1.93 -5.16
CA ALA A 108 25.59 1.22 -6.18
C ALA A 108 26.47 2.15 -7.02
N TRP A 109 26.07 3.41 -7.24
CA TRP A 109 26.85 4.42 -7.94
C TRP A 109 28.00 4.94 -7.08
N ARG A 110 27.74 5.24 -5.80
CA ARG A 110 28.74 5.75 -4.85
C ARG A 110 29.92 4.79 -4.67
N GLY A 111 29.67 3.48 -4.70
CA GLY A 111 30.70 2.43 -4.60
C GLY A 111 31.27 1.97 -5.96
N ARG A 112 31.00 2.70 -7.06
CA ARG A 112 31.28 2.20 -8.41
C ARG A 112 32.76 1.97 -8.68
N ALA A 113 33.59 2.97 -8.41
CA ALA A 113 35.02 2.95 -8.72
C ALA A 113 35.79 1.84 -7.98
N THR A 114 35.35 1.49 -6.78
CA THR A 114 36.03 0.50 -5.92
C THR A 114 35.34 -0.87 -5.92
N PHE A 115 34.30 -1.07 -6.74
CA PHE A 115 33.48 -2.29 -6.75
C PHE A 115 32.98 -2.70 -5.35
N ARG A 116 32.68 -1.73 -4.49
CA ARG A 116 32.31 -2.00 -3.10
C ARG A 116 30.91 -2.61 -3.00
N PHE A 117 30.84 -3.83 -2.48
CA PHE A 117 29.60 -4.51 -2.10
C PHE A 117 29.17 -4.13 -0.68
N PRO A 118 27.92 -4.42 -0.30
CA PRO A 118 27.53 -4.41 1.10
C PRO A 118 28.41 -5.38 1.89
N PHE A 119 29.00 -4.91 2.99
CA PHE A 119 29.84 -5.70 3.91
C PHE A 119 31.10 -6.35 3.31
N TRP A 120 31.38 -6.14 2.02
CA TRP A 120 32.54 -6.71 1.34
C TRP A 120 33.14 -5.74 0.33
N GLN A 121 34.46 -5.63 0.34
CA GLN A 121 35.22 -4.90 -0.67
C GLN A 121 36.22 -5.85 -1.31
N PRO A 122 36.17 -6.03 -2.65
CA PRO A 122 37.08 -6.93 -3.33
C PRO A 122 38.52 -6.40 -3.23
N LYS A 123 39.41 -7.24 -2.70
CA LYS A 123 40.87 -6.99 -2.67
C LYS A 123 41.58 -7.48 -3.93
N TRP A 124 40.85 -8.08 -4.87
CA TRP A 124 41.33 -8.61 -6.15
C TRP A 124 42.50 -9.62 -6.09
N VAL A 125 42.63 -10.34 -4.96
CA VAL A 125 43.67 -11.38 -4.80
C VAL A 125 43.20 -12.73 -5.36
N LYS A 126 41.97 -13.14 -5.04
CA LYS A 126 41.34 -14.38 -5.52
C LYS A 126 40.27 -14.14 -6.60
N THR A 127 39.98 -12.86 -6.84
CA THR A 127 39.00 -12.36 -7.82
C THR A 127 39.70 -11.38 -8.74
N SER A 128 39.20 -11.19 -9.95
CA SER A 128 39.63 -10.11 -10.85
C SER A 128 38.40 -9.42 -11.42
N GLN A 129 38.55 -8.17 -11.87
CA GLN A 129 37.46 -7.40 -12.49
C GLN A 129 37.04 -7.99 -13.84
N ASP A 130 37.94 -8.73 -14.48
CA ASP A 130 37.79 -9.20 -15.86
C ASP A 130 37.26 -10.64 -15.92
N VAL A 131 37.02 -11.26 -14.76
CA VAL A 131 36.42 -12.59 -14.62
C VAL A 131 35.35 -12.58 -13.52
N PHE A 132 34.26 -13.30 -13.74
CA PHE A 132 33.15 -13.43 -12.79
C PHE A 132 32.76 -14.90 -12.62
N PRO A 133 32.44 -15.39 -11.40
CA PRO A 133 32.53 -14.70 -10.10
C PRO A 133 33.93 -14.79 -9.45
N SER A 134 34.81 -15.69 -9.90
CA SER A 134 36.16 -15.83 -9.32
C SER A 134 37.19 -16.31 -10.34
N ILE A 135 38.49 -16.16 -10.05
CA ILE A 135 39.57 -16.64 -10.92
C ILE A 135 39.59 -18.17 -10.98
N ALA A 136 39.27 -18.84 -9.86
CA ALA A 136 39.28 -20.30 -9.77
C ALA A 136 38.10 -20.95 -10.49
N GLN A 137 36.94 -20.29 -10.52
CA GLN A 137 35.74 -20.75 -11.20
C GLN A 137 35.11 -19.60 -11.99
N PRO A 138 35.68 -19.21 -13.15
CA PRO A 138 35.15 -18.14 -13.97
C PRO A 138 34.04 -18.67 -14.87
N TRP A 139 32.83 -18.17 -14.67
CA TRP A 139 31.68 -18.36 -15.57
C TRP A 139 31.74 -17.41 -16.76
N LEU A 140 32.23 -16.19 -16.53
CA LEU A 140 32.45 -15.17 -17.55
C LEU A 140 33.92 -14.79 -17.56
N ARG A 141 34.52 -14.78 -18.77
CA ARG A 141 35.94 -14.47 -19.01
C ARG A 141 36.17 -13.26 -19.89
N ASP A 142 35.10 -12.71 -20.47
CA ASP A 142 35.16 -11.49 -21.25
C ASP A 142 35.17 -10.27 -20.32
N GLU A 143 36.15 -9.38 -20.48
CA GLU A 143 36.37 -8.21 -19.62
C GLU A 143 35.11 -7.35 -19.48
N LYS A 144 34.46 -7.03 -20.60
CA LYS A 144 33.29 -6.15 -20.62
C LYS A 144 32.10 -6.82 -19.93
N THR A 145 31.84 -8.07 -20.27
CA THR A 145 30.71 -8.83 -19.72
C THR A 145 30.91 -9.16 -18.24
N ALA A 146 32.13 -9.47 -17.80
CA ALA A 146 32.47 -9.73 -16.41
C ALA A 146 32.31 -8.47 -15.54
N ARG A 147 32.78 -7.31 -15.99
CA ARG A 147 32.58 -6.04 -15.28
C ARG A 147 31.11 -5.67 -15.18
N LEU A 148 30.33 -5.89 -16.24
CA LEU A 148 28.88 -5.71 -16.21
C LEU A 148 28.24 -6.64 -15.17
N ALA A 149 28.62 -7.91 -15.13
CA ALA A 149 28.12 -8.88 -14.15
C ALA A 149 28.46 -8.49 -12.70
N TRP A 150 29.66 -7.97 -12.45
CA TRP A 150 30.04 -7.42 -11.14
C TRP A 150 29.18 -6.21 -10.74
N HIS A 151 28.87 -5.31 -11.68
CA HIS A 151 27.99 -4.18 -11.38
C HIS A 151 26.53 -4.60 -11.22
N ALA A 152 26.04 -5.54 -12.03
CA ALA A 152 24.69 -6.08 -11.94
C ALA A 152 24.46 -6.80 -10.60
N SER A 153 25.38 -7.70 -10.23
CA SER A 153 25.34 -8.36 -8.91
C SER A 153 25.36 -7.36 -7.78
N ARG A 154 26.16 -6.29 -7.88
CA ARG A 154 26.18 -5.22 -6.88
C ARG A 154 24.84 -4.49 -6.77
N VAL A 155 24.21 -4.14 -7.89
CA VAL A 155 22.88 -3.53 -7.90
C VAL A 155 21.85 -4.47 -7.26
N VAL A 156 21.91 -5.77 -7.55
CA VAL A 156 21.03 -6.77 -6.92
C VAL A 156 21.26 -6.83 -5.41
N THR A 157 22.52 -6.89 -4.94
CA THR A 157 22.80 -6.98 -3.49
C THR A 157 22.34 -5.73 -2.73
N TYR A 158 22.64 -4.52 -3.25
CA TYR A 158 22.10 -3.29 -2.65
C TYR A 158 20.57 -3.24 -2.76
N GLY A 159 20.00 -3.73 -3.86
CA GLY A 159 18.56 -3.78 -4.09
C GLY A 159 17.83 -4.61 -3.04
N VAL A 160 18.33 -5.80 -2.72
CA VAL A 160 17.78 -6.64 -1.65
C VAL A 160 17.85 -5.94 -0.30
N LEU A 161 18.99 -5.33 0.05
CA LEU A 161 19.12 -4.61 1.32
C LEU A 161 18.21 -3.37 1.40
N CYS A 162 18.12 -2.61 0.31
CA CYS A 162 17.24 -1.45 0.25
C CYS A 162 15.77 -1.85 0.30
N TYR A 163 15.40 -2.96 -0.34
CA TYR A 163 14.04 -3.50 -0.29
C TYR A 163 13.62 -3.84 1.15
N LEU A 164 14.54 -4.34 1.98
CA LEU A 164 14.27 -4.63 3.38
C LEU A 164 14.28 -3.38 4.27
N ALA A 165 15.19 -2.44 4.03
CA ALA A 165 15.44 -1.32 4.94
C ALA A 165 14.63 -0.05 4.62
N VAL A 166 14.44 0.27 3.34
CA VAL A 166 13.87 1.57 2.89
C VAL A 166 12.36 1.68 3.14
N PRO A 167 11.53 0.63 2.93
CA PRO A 167 10.09 0.74 3.18
C PRO A 167 9.76 1.01 4.64
N PHE A 168 10.56 0.51 5.59
CA PHE A 168 10.27 0.58 7.01
C PHE A 168 9.97 2.01 7.50
N PRO A 169 10.88 3.00 7.38
CA PRO A 169 10.59 4.35 7.83
C PRO A 169 9.43 5.02 7.07
N LEU A 170 9.25 4.72 5.78
CA LEU A 170 8.18 5.31 4.96
C LEU A 170 6.81 4.79 5.37
N VAL A 171 6.67 3.48 5.55
CA VAL A 171 5.42 2.83 5.97
C VAL A 171 5.07 3.24 7.40
N THR A 172 6.05 3.25 8.31
CA THR A 172 5.83 3.72 9.69
C THR A 172 5.36 5.17 9.71
N TYR A 173 6.03 6.06 8.98
CA TYR A 173 5.60 7.46 8.88
C TYR A 173 4.19 7.59 8.27
N ALA A 174 3.90 6.84 7.21
CA ALA A 174 2.58 6.85 6.58
C ALA A 174 1.48 6.44 7.56
N HIS A 175 1.69 5.38 8.35
CA HIS A 175 0.74 4.93 9.35
C HIS A 175 0.58 5.91 10.51
N VAL A 176 1.68 6.47 11.05
CA VAL A 176 1.59 7.48 12.11
C VAL A 176 0.83 8.71 11.62
N ARG A 177 1.15 9.21 10.43
CA ARG A 177 0.44 10.33 9.83
C ARG A 177 -1.04 10.01 9.60
N GLY A 178 -1.35 8.85 9.04
CA GLY A 178 -2.73 8.44 8.73
C GLY A 178 -3.57 8.26 9.99
N THR A 179 -3.03 7.58 11.00
CA THR A 179 -3.70 7.39 12.30
C THR A 179 -3.92 8.71 13.02
N GLN A 180 -2.91 9.59 13.05
CA GLN A 180 -3.06 10.92 13.62
C GLN A 180 -4.08 11.76 12.85
N GLY A 181 -4.03 11.73 11.51
CA GLY A 181 -4.97 12.44 10.65
C GLY A 181 -6.41 12.03 10.93
N ILE A 182 -6.67 10.73 10.90
CA ILE A 182 -7.98 10.14 11.19
C ILE A 182 -8.44 10.43 12.63
N ALA A 183 -7.55 10.29 13.62
CA ALA A 183 -7.89 10.54 15.03
C ALA A 183 -8.11 12.03 15.34
N SER A 184 -7.51 12.93 14.58
CA SER A 184 -7.68 14.39 14.74
C SER A 184 -8.83 14.96 13.93
N ASP A 185 -9.41 14.19 13.00
CA ASP A 185 -10.47 14.69 12.12
C ASP A 185 -11.78 14.86 12.91
N PRO A 186 -12.37 16.07 12.96
CA PRO A 186 -13.63 16.31 13.64
C PRO A 186 -14.79 15.46 13.08
N ARG A 187 -14.75 15.14 11.77
CA ARG A 187 -15.82 14.38 11.09
C ARG A 187 -15.85 12.92 11.50
N LEU A 188 -14.76 12.40 12.06
CA LEU A 188 -14.62 10.98 12.44
C LEU A 188 -14.73 10.77 13.95
N GLN A 189 -14.87 11.83 14.76
CA GLN A 189 -14.98 11.71 16.22
C GLN A 189 -16.21 10.92 16.65
N GLU A 190 -17.32 11.10 15.92
CA GLU A 190 -18.58 10.40 16.18
C GLU A 190 -18.42 8.88 16.01
N ILE A 191 -17.73 8.45 14.95
CA ILE A 191 -17.37 7.04 14.71
C ILE A 191 -16.64 6.46 15.92
N PHE A 192 -15.67 7.18 16.48
CA PHE A 192 -14.91 6.69 17.62
C PHE A 192 -15.77 6.59 18.88
N ALA A 193 -16.60 7.58 19.15
CA ALA A 193 -17.53 7.55 20.29
C ALA A 193 -18.49 6.36 20.19
N GLU A 194 -19.10 6.15 19.02
CA GLU A 194 -20.00 5.01 18.76
C GLU A 194 -19.26 3.66 18.88
N SER A 195 -18.04 3.55 18.35
CA SER A 195 -17.25 2.32 18.42
C SER A 195 -16.94 1.89 19.86
N VAL A 196 -16.70 2.85 20.76
CA VAL A 196 -16.44 2.59 22.18
C VAL A 196 -17.72 2.12 22.86
N GLN A 197 -18.84 2.80 22.61
CA GLN A 197 -20.14 2.40 23.15
C GLN A 197 -20.51 0.97 22.74
N TYR A 198 -20.38 0.63 21.45
CA TYR A 198 -20.64 -0.72 20.96
C TYR A 198 -19.76 -1.78 21.65
N LYS A 199 -18.47 -1.50 21.83
CA LYS A 199 -17.55 -2.42 22.52
C LYS A 199 -17.92 -2.62 23.99
N GLU A 200 -18.37 -1.57 24.67
CA GLU A 200 -18.84 -1.65 26.06
C GLU A 200 -20.13 -2.48 26.18
N GLU A 201 -21.08 -2.28 25.28
CA GLU A 201 -22.31 -3.07 25.23
C GLU A 201 -22.02 -4.55 24.99
N MET A 202 -21.18 -4.86 24.01
CA MET A 202 -20.76 -6.24 23.73
C MET A 202 -20.01 -6.87 24.91
N LYS A 203 -19.21 -6.09 25.64
CA LYS A 203 -18.54 -6.56 26.86
C LYS A 203 -19.55 -6.89 27.96
N LYS A 204 -20.57 -6.07 28.15
CA LYS A 204 -21.66 -6.32 29.13
C LYS A 204 -22.46 -7.57 28.76
N LEU A 205 -22.73 -7.78 27.48
CA LEU A 205 -23.43 -8.97 26.98
C LEU A 205 -22.64 -10.26 27.18
N ARG A 206 -21.31 -10.23 27.07
CA ARG A 206 -20.45 -11.41 27.31
C ARG A 206 -20.30 -11.79 28.79
N LEU A 207 -20.62 -10.88 29.70
CA LEU A 207 -20.51 -11.09 31.16
C LEU A 207 -21.84 -11.52 31.82
N ARG A 208 -22.91 -11.60 31.04
CA ARG A 208 -24.21 -12.16 31.44
C ARG A 208 -24.33 -13.59 30.93
#